data_AF-A0A3S3TLT7-F1
#
_entry.id   AF-A0A3S3TLT7-F1
#
_cell.length_a   1.000
_cell.length_b   1.000
_cell.length_c   1.000
_cell.angle_alpha   90.00
_cell.angle_beta   90.00
_cell.angle_gamma   90.00
#
_symmetry.space_group_name_H-M   'P 1'
#
loop_
_entity.id
_entity.type
_entity.pdbx_description
1 polymer ?
#
loop_
_entity_poly.entity_id
_entity_poly.type
_entity_poly.pdbx_seq_one_letter_code
_entity_poly.pdbx_strand_id
1 'polypeptide(L)'
;MTRSRVECLDGLRALAAMWVLVGHCLLLTGWRVPILGEPDLGVDLFIMLSGFLMVLHYQLRQDKEPWQKPETWLKFWTRRYFRIAPLFYVMLFLALALGPSLYESRTVIDDFLLRSHQAPERYLDNGLKNIVAHLLFLFGLLPNFAYRTPLPDWSLGLEMQFYAAFPAVMLLVRRLGWIKSAVLIAALGSLVVFVMEQMSVHFPMPSFLALKMQVFLCGMLLAGVLHPSRPRPILYLALAMLLAALPYGGEYGLGKLLI
;
A
#
# COMPACT_ATOMS: atom_id res chain seq x y z
N MET A 1 6.84 21.65 -14.74
CA MET A 1 6.48 20.27 -15.13
C MET A 1 5.40 20.37 -16.20
N THR A 2 5.56 19.72 -17.36
CA THR A 2 4.55 19.77 -18.43
C THR A 2 3.35 18.89 -18.06
N ARG A 3 2.15 19.32 -18.42
CA ARG A 3 0.87 18.62 -18.17
C ARG A 3 0.91 17.13 -18.57
N SER A 4 1.59 16.83 -19.68
CA SER A 4 1.80 15.49 -20.22
C SER A 4 2.50 14.50 -19.27
N ARG A 5 3.38 14.95 -18.37
CA ARG A 5 4.07 14.03 -17.43
C ARG A 5 3.18 13.59 -16.28
N VAL A 6 2.23 14.43 -15.87
CA VAL A 6 1.25 14.08 -14.84
C VAL A 6 0.25 13.09 -15.41
N GLU A 7 -0.20 13.31 -16.66
CA GLU A 7 -1.11 12.42 -17.39
C GLU A 7 -0.54 11.00 -17.56
N CYS A 8 0.76 10.86 -17.86
CA CYS A 8 1.42 9.56 -17.94
C CYS A 8 1.38 8.78 -16.60
N LEU A 9 1.57 9.49 -15.47
CA LEU A 9 1.53 8.87 -14.14
C LEU A 9 0.11 8.45 -13.75
N ASP A 10 -0.91 9.15 -14.23
CA ASP A 10 -2.31 8.73 -14.08
C ASP A 10 -2.66 7.54 -14.99
N GLY A 11 -2.08 7.48 -16.19
CA GLY A 11 -2.13 6.30 -17.06
C GLY A 11 -1.55 5.05 -16.38
N LEU A 12 -0.40 5.17 -15.72
CA LEU A 12 0.20 4.06 -14.96
C LEU A 12 -0.68 3.59 -13.79
N ARG A 13 -1.37 4.51 -13.10
CA ARG A 13 -2.37 4.14 -12.08
C ARG A 13 -3.56 3.41 -12.68
N ALA A 14 -4.06 3.86 -13.83
CA ALA A 14 -5.17 3.21 -14.51
C ALA A 14 -4.80 1.78 -14.92
N LEU A 15 -3.58 1.57 -15.44
CA LEU A 15 -3.05 0.24 -15.74
C LEU A 15 -2.93 -0.63 -14.49
N ALA A 16 -2.43 -0.08 -13.37
CA ALA A 16 -2.36 -0.79 -12.10
C ALA A 16 -3.76 -1.19 -11.60
N ALA A 17 -4.75 -0.30 -11.67
CA ALA A 17 -6.14 -0.61 -11.30
C ALA A 17 -6.72 -1.73 -12.18
N MET A 18 -6.46 -1.66 -13.49
CA MET A 18 -6.92 -2.67 -14.43
C MET A 18 -6.29 -4.03 -14.16
N TRP A 19 -5.00 -4.07 -13.84
CA TRP A 19 -4.32 -5.30 -13.44
C TRP A 19 -4.96 -5.89 -12.18
N VAL A 20 -5.20 -5.07 -11.13
CA VAL A 20 -5.87 -5.55 -9.91
C VAL A 20 -7.25 -6.13 -10.25
N LEU A 21 -8.05 -5.45 -11.09
CA LEU A 21 -9.37 -5.93 -11.51
C LEU A 21 -9.28 -7.27 -12.25
N VAL A 22 -8.42 -7.36 -13.27
CA VAL A 22 -8.21 -8.58 -14.06
C VAL A 22 -7.73 -9.72 -13.17
N GLY A 23 -6.79 -9.48 -12.26
CA GLY A 23 -6.31 -10.47 -11.30
C GLY A 23 -7.45 -11.04 -10.45
N HIS A 24 -8.33 -10.19 -9.92
CA HIS A 24 -9.51 -10.65 -9.18
C HIS A 24 -10.50 -11.43 -10.05
N CYS A 25 -10.73 -11.01 -11.30
CA CYS A 25 -11.57 -11.78 -12.25
C CYS A 25 -10.99 -13.16 -12.52
N LEU A 26 -9.67 -13.29 -12.73
CA LEU A 26 -8.98 -14.56 -12.92
C LEU A 26 -9.10 -15.45 -11.67
N LEU A 27 -8.94 -14.87 -10.47
CA LEU A 27 -9.13 -15.60 -9.21
C LEU A 27 -10.55 -16.15 -9.05
N LEU A 28 -11.57 -15.36 -9.39
CA LEU A 28 -12.98 -15.73 -9.27
C LEU A 28 -13.46 -16.70 -10.37
N THR A 29 -12.77 -16.77 -11.50
CA THR A 29 -13.08 -17.71 -12.60
C THR A 29 -12.22 -18.97 -12.56
N GLY A 30 -11.21 -19.01 -11.69
CA GLY A 30 -10.29 -20.15 -11.58
C GLY A 30 -9.15 -20.16 -12.61
N TRP A 31 -9.10 -19.18 -13.51
CA TRP A 31 -8.07 -19.10 -14.54
C TRP A 31 -6.72 -18.71 -13.94
N ARG A 32 -5.65 -19.39 -14.39
CA ARG A 32 -4.28 -19.13 -13.94
C ARG A 32 -3.45 -18.59 -15.09
N VAL A 33 -3.27 -17.27 -15.11
CA VAL A 33 -2.37 -16.60 -16.04
C VAL A 33 -1.19 -16.07 -15.23
N PRO A 34 0.05 -16.52 -15.47
CA PRO A 34 1.22 -16.04 -14.74
C PRO A 34 1.30 -14.51 -14.78
N ILE A 35 1.70 -13.89 -13.67
CA ILE A 35 1.86 -12.43 -13.50
C ILE A 35 0.53 -11.67 -13.51
N LEU A 36 -0.29 -11.80 -14.56
CA LEU A 36 -1.59 -11.11 -14.67
C LEU A 36 -2.62 -11.59 -13.64
N GLY A 37 -2.53 -12.87 -13.23
CA GLY A 37 -3.36 -13.45 -12.18
C GLY A 37 -2.99 -13.05 -10.76
N GLU A 38 -1.90 -12.29 -10.55
CA GLU A 38 -1.44 -11.84 -9.24
C GLU A 38 -1.86 -10.38 -9.00
N PRO A 39 -3.03 -10.12 -8.38
CA PRO A 39 -3.49 -8.75 -8.12
C PRO A 39 -2.56 -7.97 -7.18
N ASP A 40 -1.83 -8.66 -6.31
CA ASP A 40 -0.89 -8.06 -5.36
C ASP A 40 0.21 -7.26 -6.06
N LEU A 41 0.65 -7.68 -7.25
CA LEU A 41 1.66 -6.97 -8.04
C LEU A 41 1.13 -5.62 -8.56
N GLY A 42 -0.15 -5.57 -8.94
CA GLY A 42 -0.81 -4.32 -9.29
C GLY A 42 -0.89 -3.36 -8.10
N VAL A 43 -1.12 -3.88 -6.90
CA VAL A 43 -1.11 -3.08 -5.65
C VAL A 43 0.32 -2.60 -5.31
N ASP A 44 1.34 -3.43 -5.50
CA ASP A 44 2.73 -3.04 -5.30
C ASP A 44 3.14 -1.89 -6.23
N LEU A 45 2.66 -1.90 -7.48
CA LEU A 45 2.83 -0.77 -8.39
C LEU A 45 2.14 0.50 -7.86
N PHE A 46 0.93 0.40 -7.29
CA PHE A 46 0.28 1.55 -6.63
C PHE A 46 1.13 2.11 -5.48
N ILE A 47 1.62 1.25 -4.59
CA ILE A 47 2.43 1.64 -3.43
C ILE A 47 3.72 2.34 -3.89
N MET A 48 4.39 1.79 -4.91
CA MET A 48 5.58 2.40 -5.50
C MET A 48 5.26 3.77 -6.11
N LEU A 49 4.18 3.89 -6.88
CA LEU A 49 3.73 5.16 -7.45
C LEU A 49 3.33 6.18 -6.38
N SER A 50 2.76 5.74 -5.25
CA SER A 50 2.43 6.58 -4.10
C SER A 50 3.70 7.18 -3.50
N GLY A 51 4.72 6.36 -3.21
CA GLY A 51 6.02 6.83 -2.71
C GLY A 51 6.69 7.82 -3.66
N PHE A 52 6.68 7.50 -4.96
CA PHE A 52 7.21 8.36 -6.01
C PHE A 52 6.51 9.72 -6.05
N LEU A 53 5.18 9.73 -6.14
CA LEU A 53 4.43 10.97 -6.23
C LEU A 53 4.47 11.81 -4.96
N MET A 54 4.48 11.18 -3.80
CA MET A 54 4.57 11.89 -2.52
C MET A 54 5.86 12.68 -2.44
N VAL A 55 6.98 12.07 -2.81
CA VAL A 55 8.28 12.75 -2.91
C VAL A 55 8.28 13.81 -4.01
N LEU A 56 7.74 13.51 -5.18
CA LEU A 56 7.69 14.48 -6.28
C LEU A 56 6.89 15.73 -5.88
N HIS A 57 5.69 15.57 -5.31
CA HIS A 57 4.88 16.69 -4.84
C HIS A 57 5.53 17.46 -3.70
N TYR A 58 6.24 16.76 -2.80
CA TYR A 58 7.05 17.39 -1.78
C TYR A 58 8.11 18.31 -2.41
N GLN A 59 8.91 17.80 -3.34
CA GLN A 59 9.97 18.56 -4.00
C GLN A 59 9.41 19.78 -4.76
N LEU A 60 8.30 19.60 -5.50
CA LEU A 60 7.67 20.68 -6.27
C LEU A 60 7.05 21.80 -5.40
N ARG A 61 6.73 21.50 -4.14
CA ARG A 61 6.05 22.44 -3.24
C ARG A 61 6.95 22.92 -2.10
N GLN A 62 8.20 22.47 -2.02
CA GLN A 62 9.08 22.74 -0.89
C GLN A 62 9.27 24.24 -0.59
N ASP A 63 9.26 25.09 -1.63
CA ASP A 63 9.43 26.55 -1.49
C ASP A 63 8.16 27.24 -0.97
N LYS A 64 6.98 26.70 -1.29
CA LYS A 64 5.67 27.29 -0.91
C LYS A 64 5.10 26.70 0.38
N GLU A 65 5.37 25.41 0.62
CA GLU A 65 4.87 24.63 1.74
C GLU A 65 6.07 23.93 2.41
N PRO A 66 6.91 24.66 3.18
CA PRO A 66 8.09 24.09 3.82
C PRO A 66 7.67 23.14 4.94
N TRP A 67 8.30 21.96 4.97
CA TRP A 67 7.97 20.89 5.92
C TRP A 67 8.53 21.11 7.33
N GLN A 68 9.21 22.21 7.59
CA GLN A 68 9.61 22.63 8.95
C GLN A 68 8.41 23.18 9.72
N LYS A 69 7.34 23.55 9.01
CA LYS A 69 6.14 24.14 9.59
C LYS A 69 5.07 23.07 9.82
N PRO A 70 4.54 22.92 11.05
CA PRO A 70 3.47 21.98 11.35
C PRO A 70 2.22 22.17 10.49
N GLU A 71 1.91 23.43 10.10
CA GLU A 71 0.74 23.71 9.24
C GLU A 71 0.82 22.99 7.89
N THR A 72 2.03 22.78 7.36
CA THR A 72 2.25 22.05 6.11
C THR A 72 1.83 20.59 6.24
N TRP A 73 2.10 19.96 7.39
CA TRP A 73 1.76 18.56 7.63
C TRP A 73 0.26 18.40 7.76
N LEU A 74 -0.39 19.31 8.49
CA LEU A 74 -1.85 19.31 8.62
C LEU A 74 -2.53 19.51 7.26
N LYS A 75 -2.06 20.45 6.43
CA LYS A 75 -2.56 20.64 5.05
C LYS A 75 -2.32 19.41 4.18
N PHE A 76 -1.22 18.70 4.39
CA PHE A 76 -0.92 17.48 3.66
C PHE A 76 -1.86 16.34 4.06
N TRP A 77 -2.03 16.10 5.37
CA TRP A 77 -2.90 15.05 5.89
C TRP A 77 -4.37 15.30 5.57
N THR A 78 -4.86 16.52 5.75
CA THR A 78 -6.27 16.86 5.45
C THR A 78 -6.61 16.62 3.99
N ARG A 79 -5.82 17.16 3.04
CA ARG A 79 -6.04 16.96 1.60
C ARG A 79 -6.07 15.49 1.20
N ARG A 80 -5.26 14.66 1.85
CA ARG A 80 -5.15 13.23 1.55
C ARG A 80 -6.20 12.38 2.23
N TYR A 81 -6.56 12.72 3.46
CA TYR A 81 -7.66 12.09 4.18
C TYR A 81 -8.98 12.29 3.41
N PHE A 82 -9.31 13.53 3.03
CA PHE A 82 -10.52 13.82 2.25
C PHE A 82 -10.51 13.29 0.81
N ARG A 83 -9.35 12.85 0.30
CA ARG A 83 -9.27 12.15 -0.98
C ARG A 83 -9.80 10.71 -0.88
N ILE A 84 -9.60 10.04 0.26
CA ILE A 84 -9.90 8.61 0.43
C ILE A 84 -11.15 8.40 1.28
N ALA A 85 -11.24 9.07 2.44
CA ALA A 85 -12.23 8.81 3.46
C ALA A 85 -13.70 8.91 2.96
N PRO A 86 -14.12 9.91 2.17
CA PRO A 86 -15.53 10.03 1.78
C PRO A 86 -16.02 8.81 0.98
N LEU A 87 -15.30 8.43 -0.07
CA LEU A 87 -15.66 7.27 -0.88
C LEU A 87 -15.49 5.97 -0.10
N PHE A 88 -14.42 5.85 0.70
CA PHE A 88 -14.19 4.69 1.55
C PHE A 88 -15.36 4.45 2.52
N TYR A 89 -15.90 5.48 3.16
CA TYR A 89 -17.03 5.33 4.09
C TYR A 89 -18.32 4.89 3.38
N VAL A 90 -18.59 5.39 2.18
CA VAL A 90 -19.72 4.91 1.37
C VAL A 90 -19.52 3.43 1.01
N MET A 91 -18.34 3.06 0.55
CA MET A 91 -18.03 1.66 0.20
C MET A 91 -18.05 0.73 1.41
N LEU A 92 -17.55 1.18 2.56
CA LEU A 92 -17.57 0.44 3.82
C LEU A 92 -19.02 0.17 4.26
N PHE A 93 -19.88 1.18 4.21
CA PHE A 93 -21.30 1.01 4.51
C PHE A 93 -21.95 -0.03 3.59
N LEU A 94 -21.74 0.08 2.28
CA LEU A 94 -22.28 -0.88 1.31
C LEU A 94 -21.72 -2.29 1.52
N ALA A 95 -20.43 -2.41 1.84
CA ALA A 95 -19.80 -3.70 2.08
C ALA A 95 -20.37 -4.40 3.33
N LEU A 96 -20.59 -3.66 4.42
CA LEU A 96 -21.21 -4.20 5.63
C LEU A 96 -22.70 -4.55 5.39
N ALA A 97 -23.43 -3.70 4.67
CA ALA A 97 -24.84 -3.92 4.36
C ALA A 97 -25.08 -5.11 3.41
N LEU A 98 -24.22 -5.28 2.41
CA LEU A 98 -24.30 -6.35 1.41
C LEU A 98 -23.50 -7.60 1.81
N GLY A 99 -22.82 -7.58 2.95
CA GLY A 99 -21.95 -8.65 3.44
C GLY A 99 -22.55 -10.05 3.33
N PRO A 100 -23.76 -10.31 3.83
CA PRO A 100 -24.41 -11.63 3.72
C PRO A 100 -24.60 -12.10 2.27
N SER A 101 -25.11 -11.25 1.38
CA SER A 101 -25.34 -11.59 -0.02
C SER A 101 -24.03 -11.82 -0.78
N LEU A 102 -23.00 -11.03 -0.47
CA LEU A 102 -21.65 -11.21 -1.02
C LEU A 102 -21.01 -12.51 -0.52
N TYR A 103 -21.24 -12.88 0.74
CA TYR A 103 -20.76 -14.14 1.31
C TYR A 103 -21.41 -15.34 0.63
N GLU A 104 -22.73 -15.35 0.50
CA GLU A 104 -23.46 -16.41 -0.23
C GLU A 104 -22.93 -16.55 -1.66
N SER A 105 -22.85 -15.44 -2.40
CA SER A 105 -22.28 -15.43 -3.75
C SER A 105 -20.85 -15.97 -3.79
N ARG A 106 -20.03 -15.64 -2.79
CA ARG A 106 -18.66 -16.13 -2.68
C ARG A 106 -18.59 -17.63 -2.43
N THR A 107 -19.43 -18.16 -1.55
CA THR A 107 -19.46 -19.61 -1.25
C THR A 107 -19.82 -20.44 -2.49
N VAL A 108 -20.79 -19.97 -3.29
CA VAL A 108 -21.13 -20.61 -4.58
C VAL A 108 -19.93 -20.67 -5.52
N ILE A 109 -19.13 -19.60 -5.60
CA ILE A 109 -17.91 -19.56 -6.42
C ILE A 109 -16.84 -20.51 -5.86
N ASP A 110 -16.61 -20.49 -4.55
CA ASP A 110 -15.61 -21.36 -3.92
C ASP A 110 -15.98 -22.84 -4.10
N ASP A 111 -17.26 -23.22 -3.97
CA ASP A 111 -17.77 -24.57 -4.24
C ASP A 111 -17.57 -24.98 -5.70
N PHE A 112 -17.93 -24.11 -6.65
CA PHE A 112 -17.73 -24.36 -8.07
C PHE A 112 -16.26 -24.57 -8.42
N LEU A 113 -15.36 -23.83 -7.79
CA LEU A 113 -13.91 -23.92 -7.99
C LEU A 113 -13.23 -25.00 -7.13
N LEU A 114 -13.98 -25.77 -6.32
CA LEU A 114 -13.47 -26.78 -5.39
C LEU A 114 -12.43 -26.20 -4.40
N ARG A 115 -12.69 -25.00 -3.87
CA ARG A 115 -11.85 -24.30 -2.91
C ARG A 115 -12.50 -24.27 -1.53
N SER A 116 -11.67 -24.21 -0.49
CA SER A 116 -12.16 -23.93 0.86
C SER A 116 -12.84 -22.57 0.92
N HIS A 117 -13.98 -22.51 1.61
CA HIS A 117 -14.68 -21.24 1.85
C HIS A 117 -13.79 -20.26 2.61
N GLN A 118 -13.93 -18.99 2.25
CA GLN A 118 -13.36 -17.90 3.03
C GLN A 118 -13.97 -17.84 4.43
N ALA A 119 -13.21 -17.34 5.40
CA ALA A 119 -13.68 -17.16 6.77
C ALA A 119 -14.93 -16.24 6.81
N PRO A 120 -16.03 -16.62 7.47
CA PRO A 120 -17.26 -15.82 7.51
C PRO A 120 -17.06 -14.40 8.06
N GLU A 121 -16.11 -14.23 8.99
CA GLU A 121 -15.76 -12.95 9.60
C GLU A 121 -15.28 -11.93 8.57
N ARG A 122 -14.78 -12.38 7.42
CA ARG A 122 -14.45 -11.50 6.30
C ARG A 122 -15.66 -10.71 5.81
N TYR A 123 -16.84 -11.31 5.84
CA TYR A 123 -18.05 -10.74 5.24
C TYR A 123 -19.11 -10.33 6.26
N LEU A 124 -19.11 -10.97 7.43
CA LEU A 124 -20.21 -10.88 8.40
C LEU A 124 -19.84 -10.14 9.69
N ASP A 125 -18.59 -9.70 9.87
CA ASP A 125 -18.16 -8.99 11.09
C ASP A 125 -18.67 -7.54 11.12
N ASN A 126 -19.91 -7.37 11.58
CA ASN A 126 -20.52 -6.07 11.91
C ASN A 126 -20.23 -5.62 13.35
N GLY A 127 -19.22 -6.19 14.01
CA GLY A 127 -18.88 -5.85 15.38
C GLY A 127 -18.41 -4.41 15.52
N LEU A 128 -18.76 -3.77 16.65
CA LEU A 128 -18.38 -2.37 16.92
C LEU A 128 -16.87 -2.14 16.82
N LYS A 129 -16.05 -3.12 17.28
CA LYS A 129 -14.59 -3.04 17.18
C LYS A 129 -14.10 -3.01 15.73
N ASN A 130 -14.71 -3.81 14.86
CA ASN A 130 -14.37 -3.84 13.44
C ASN A 130 -14.73 -2.51 12.78
N ILE A 131 -15.96 -2.03 13.01
CA ILE A 131 -16.45 -0.76 12.46
C ILE A 131 -15.57 0.41 12.90
N VAL A 132 -15.28 0.52 14.20
CA VAL A 132 -14.44 1.61 14.73
C VAL A 132 -13.02 1.53 14.18
N ALA A 133 -12.44 0.32 14.07
CA ALA A 133 -11.12 0.16 13.48
C ALA A 133 -11.07 0.62 12.00
N HIS A 134 -12.13 0.37 11.23
CA HIS A 134 -12.24 0.81 9.83
C HIS A 134 -12.50 2.32 9.71
N LEU A 135 -13.41 2.87 10.52
CA LEU A 135 -13.68 4.33 10.55
C LEU A 135 -12.46 5.15 10.91
N LEU A 136 -11.57 4.63 11.75
CA LEU A 136 -10.34 5.31 12.16
C LEU A 136 -9.12 4.93 11.30
N PHE A 137 -9.29 4.08 10.28
CA PHE A 137 -8.18 3.50 9.48
C PHE A 137 -7.11 2.77 10.31
N LEU A 138 -7.47 2.25 11.49
CA LEU A 138 -6.58 1.48 12.37
C LEU A 138 -6.59 -0.03 12.07
N PHE A 139 -7.56 -0.52 11.29
CA PHE A 139 -7.70 -1.93 10.94
C PHE A 139 -6.44 -2.55 10.31
N GLY A 140 -5.67 -1.79 9.53
CA GLY A 140 -4.42 -2.25 8.93
C GLY A 140 -3.26 -2.44 9.91
N LEU A 141 -3.36 -1.90 11.14
CA LEU A 141 -2.39 -2.08 12.23
C LEU A 141 -2.69 -3.33 13.07
N LEU A 142 -3.90 -3.88 12.95
CA LEU A 142 -4.41 -4.94 13.80
C LEU A 142 -4.62 -6.20 12.95
N PRO A 143 -3.83 -7.27 13.16
CA PRO A 143 -3.91 -8.49 12.34
C PRO A 143 -5.33 -9.05 12.21
N ASN A 144 -6.09 -8.98 13.30
CA ASN A 144 -7.46 -9.48 13.35
C ASN A 144 -8.39 -8.72 12.41
N PHE A 145 -8.23 -7.41 12.22
CA PHE A 145 -9.16 -6.58 11.44
C PHE A 145 -8.64 -6.29 10.02
N ALA A 146 -7.40 -6.64 9.71
CA ALA A 146 -6.75 -6.37 8.43
C ALA A 146 -7.42 -7.00 7.19
N TYR A 147 -8.40 -7.89 7.40
CA TYR A 147 -9.10 -8.60 6.32
C TYR A 147 -10.57 -8.93 6.65
N ARG A 148 -11.22 -8.10 7.49
CA ARG A 148 -12.60 -8.34 8.00
C ARG A 148 -13.68 -7.46 7.36
N THR A 149 -13.53 -7.17 6.09
CA THR A 149 -14.61 -6.62 5.26
C THR A 149 -14.59 -7.29 3.89
N PRO A 150 -15.73 -7.30 3.16
CA PRO A 150 -15.76 -7.75 1.77
C PRO A 150 -14.87 -6.93 0.83
N LEU A 151 -14.43 -5.74 1.25
CA LEU A 151 -13.58 -4.87 0.45
C LEU A 151 -12.15 -5.41 0.38
N PRO A 152 -11.42 -5.15 -0.72
CA PRO A 152 -9.96 -5.25 -0.75
C PRO A 152 -9.34 -3.96 -0.15
N ASP A 153 -9.73 -3.58 1.07
CA ASP A 153 -9.41 -2.28 1.69
C ASP A 153 -8.09 -2.24 2.48
N TRP A 154 -7.44 -3.38 2.69
CA TRP A 154 -6.16 -3.49 3.40
C TRP A 154 -5.09 -2.52 2.87
N SER A 155 -5.06 -2.29 1.56
CA SER A 155 -4.11 -1.37 0.92
C SER A 155 -4.46 0.10 1.16
N LEU A 156 -5.73 0.43 1.43
CA LEU A 156 -6.17 1.79 1.80
C LEU A 156 -5.75 2.12 3.24
N GLY A 157 -5.88 1.15 4.16
CA GLY A 157 -5.35 1.28 5.52
C GLY A 157 -3.84 1.48 5.52
N LEU A 158 -3.13 0.75 4.64
CA LEU A 158 -1.69 0.91 4.43
C LEU A 158 -1.33 2.30 3.83
N GLU A 159 -2.08 2.79 2.85
CA GLU A 159 -1.89 4.12 2.26
C GLU A 159 -2.03 5.24 3.32
N MET A 160 -2.99 5.11 4.26
CA MET A 160 -3.10 6.04 5.38
C MET A 160 -1.90 6.00 6.33
N GLN A 161 -1.32 4.81 6.57
CA GLN A 161 -0.09 4.68 7.36
C GLN A 161 1.09 5.35 6.65
N PHE A 162 1.22 5.21 5.33
CA PHE A 162 2.21 5.96 4.56
C PHE A 162 2.01 7.47 4.70
N TYR A 163 0.77 7.96 4.66
CA TYR A 163 0.47 9.39 4.82
C TYR A 163 0.86 9.90 6.21
N ALA A 164 0.58 9.13 7.26
CA ALA A 164 0.96 9.46 8.62
C ALA A 164 2.50 9.51 8.77
N ALA A 165 3.20 8.51 8.25
CA ALA A 165 4.66 8.39 8.37
C ALA A 165 5.45 9.40 7.50
N PHE A 166 4.90 9.81 6.36
CA PHE A 166 5.63 10.56 5.34
C PHE A 166 6.24 11.88 5.88
N PRO A 167 5.51 12.69 6.67
CA PRO A 167 5.96 13.43 7.83
C PRO A 167 7.45 13.39 8.19
N ALA A 168 7.66 12.45 9.11
CA ALA A 168 8.91 12.13 9.76
C ALA A 168 9.94 11.58 8.77
N VAL A 169 9.51 10.78 7.78
CA VAL A 169 10.40 10.24 6.75
C VAL A 169 11.10 11.38 6.00
N MET A 170 10.37 12.43 5.62
CA MET A 170 10.97 13.55 4.89
C MET A 170 11.89 14.42 5.75
N LEU A 171 11.56 14.60 7.03
CA LEU A 171 12.48 15.25 7.97
C LEU A 171 13.78 14.46 8.14
N LEU A 172 13.67 13.13 8.24
CA LEU A 172 14.83 12.24 8.32
C LEU A 172 15.68 12.33 7.06
N VAL A 173 15.06 12.30 5.87
CA VAL A 173 15.74 12.51 4.57
C VAL A 173 16.45 13.85 4.50
N ARG A 174 15.87 14.92 5.05
CA ARG A 174 16.54 16.23 5.11
C ARG A 174 17.77 16.20 6.03
N ARG A 175 17.72 15.46 7.14
CA ARG A 175 18.80 15.38 8.13
C ARG A 175 19.95 14.47 7.70
N LEU A 176 19.64 13.27 7.18
CA LEU A 176 20.63 12.23 6.89
C LEU A 176 20.93 12.09 5.38
N GLY A 177 20.09 12.67 4.52
CA GLY A 177 20.10 12.42 3.08
C GLY A 177 19.33 11.15 2.69
N TRP A 178 18.89 11.09 1.43
CA TRP A 178 18.02 10.02 0.92
C TRP A 178 18.54 8.61 1.15
N ILE A 179 19.81 8.34 0.82
CA ILE A 179 20.37 6.99 0.88
C ILE A 179 20.43 6.50 2.33
N LYS A 180 21.01 7.31 3.24
CA LYS A 180 21.13 6.94 4.65
C LYS A 180 19.75 6.75 5.30
N SER A 181 18.79 7.61 4.97
CA SER A 181 17.42 7.47 5.45
C SER A 181 16.74 6.22 4.89
N ALA A 182 16.89 5.93 3.60
CA ALA A 182 16.30 4.74 2.99
C ALA A 182 16.89 3.45 3.59
N VAL A 183 18.21 3.38 3.78
CA VAL A 183 18.87 2.24 4.44
C VAL A 183 18.39 2.10 5.88
N LEU A 184 18.30 3.20 6.64
CA LEU A 184 17.83 3.17 8.03
C LEU A 184 16.37 2.72 8.12
N ILE A 185 15.47 3.27 7.30
CA ILE A 185 14.05 2.91 7.30
C ILE A 185 13.88 1.45 6.85
N ALA A 186 14.63 1.01 5.84
CA ALA A 186 14.63 -0.39 5.42
C ALA A 186 15.10 -1.30 6.57
N ALA A 187 16.22 -0.99 7.21
CA ALA A 187 16.74 -1.77 8.33
C ALA A 187 15.74 -1.85 9.51
N LEU A 188 15.10 -0.73 9.86
CA LEU A 188 14.05 -0.70 10.89
C LEU A 188 12.82 -1.51 10.46
N GLY A 189 12.39 -1.41 9.21
CA GLY A 189 11.30 -2.22 8.68
C GLY A 189 11.63 -3.72 8.74
N SER A 190 12.84 -4.11 8.35
CA SER A 190 13.33 -5.50 8.43
C SER A 190 13.31 -6.00 9.87
N LEU A 191 13.80 -5.19 10.81
CA LEU A 191 13.80 -5.53 12.23
C LEU A 191 12.38 -5.72 12.76
N VAL A 192 11.44 -4.85 12.39
CA VAL A 192 10.04 -4.98 12.80
C VAL A 192 9.42 -6.26 12.25
N VAL A 193 9.63 -6.57 10.97
CA VAL A 193 9.15 -7.83 10.36
C VAL A 193 9.75 -9.04 11.05
N PHE A 194 11.07 -9.03 11.31
CA PHE A 194 11.76 -10.10 12.03
C PHE A 194 11.17 -10.30 13.43
N VAL A 195 10.96 -9.23 14.19
CA VAL A 195 10.34 -9.32 15.54
C VAL A 195 8.91 -9.85 15.47
N MET A 196 8.12 -9.42 14.47
CA MET A 196 6.76 -9.94 14.27
C MET A 196 6.76 -11.44 14.02
N GLU A 197 7.68 -11.94 13.21
CA GLU A 197 7.85 -13.37 12.95
C GLU A 197 8.22 -14.14 14.22
N GLN A 198 9.18 -13.62 15.01
CA GLN A 198 9.55 -14.22 16.30
C GLN A 198 8.38 -14.25 17.30
N MET A 199 7.49 -13.26 17.24
CA MET A 199 6.29 -13.19 18.08
C MET A 199 5.08 -13.93 17.47
N SER A 200 5.24 -14.62 16.34
CA SER A 200 4.15 -15.30 15.61
C SER A 200 2.97 -14.38 15.27
N VAL A 201 3.25 -13.10 15.01
CA VAL A 201 2.25 -12.11 14.60
C VAL A 201 2.15 -12.14 13.09
N HIS A 202 1.12 -12.84 12.59
CA HIS A 202 0.86 -12.97 11.16
C HIS A 202 -0.32 -12.10 10.74
N PHE A 203 -0.12 -11.31 9.69
CA PHE A 203 -1.21 -10.57 9.07
C PHE A 203 -1.76 -11.37 7.88
N PRO A 204 -3.09 -11.49 7.72
CA PRO A 204 -3.70 -12.18 6.57
C PRO A 204 -3.43 -11.46 5.23
N MET A 205 -3.21 -10.14 5.29
CA MET A 205 -2.82 -9.30 4.16
C MET A 205 -1.70 -8.36 4.60
N PRO A 206 -0.82 -7.90 3.69
CA PRO A 206 0.32 -7.04 4.05
C PRO A 206 -0.13 -5.58 4.30
N SER A 207 -1.05 -5.39 5.26
CA SER A 207 -1.68 -4.13 5.61
C SER A 207 -0.85 -3.25 6.54
N PHE A 208 0.18 -3.81 7.17
CA PHE A 208 1.02 -3.10 8.11
C PHE A 208 2.21 -2.45 7.40
N LEU A 209 2.50 -1.20 7.78
CA LEU A 209 3.51 -0.34 7.17
C LEU A 209 4.85 -1.04 6.90
N ALA A 210 5.36 -1.81 7.86
CA ALA A 210 6.67 -2.46 7.77
C ALA A 210 6.75 -3.50 6.65
N LEU A 211 5.65 -4.19 6.33
CA LEU A 211 5.60 -5.29 5.36
C LEU A 211 5.74 -4.82 3.90
N LYS A 212 5.44 -3.54 3.62
CA LYS A 212 5.49 -2.94 2.27
C LYS A 212 6.34 -1.67 2.20
N MET A 213 7.07 -1.34 3.28
CA MET A 213 7.91 -0.15 3.34
C MET A 213 8.99 -0.15 2.23
N GLN A 214 9.57 -1.31 1.92
CA GLN A 214 10.55 -1.47 0.85
C GLN A 214 10.01 -1.04 -0.52
N VAL A 215 8.76 -1.39 -0.86
CA VAL A 215 8.14 -1.03 -2.14
C VAL A 215 7.88 0.48 -2.20
N PHE A 216 7.41 1.05 -1.09
CA PHE A 216 7.21 2.49 -0.98
C PHE A 216 8.52 3.27 -1.09
N LEU A 217 9.59 2.79 -0.43
CA LEU A 217 10.94 3.35 -0.50
C LEU A 217 11.52 3.29 -1.93
N CYS A 218 11.24 2.23 -2.70
CA CYS A 218 11.62 2.16 -4.11
C CYS A 218 11.09 3.37 -4.88
N GLY A 219 9.79 3.64 -4.74
CA GLY A 219 9.14 4.81 -5.32
C GLY A 219 9.78 6.13 -4.90
N MET A 220 10.03 6.28 -3.60
CA MET A 220 10.69 7.46 -3.04
C MET A 220 12.09 7.70 -3.62
N LEU A 221 12.90 6.64 -3.74
CA LEU A 221 14.24 6.69 -4.30
C LEU A 221 14.22 7.05 -5.78
N LEU A 222 13.29 6.46 -6.56
CA LEU A 222 13.10 6.78 -7.97
C LEU A 222 12.75 8.26 -8.18
N ALA A 223 11.90 8.84 -7.32
CA ALA A 223 11.61 10.27 -7.36
C ALA A 223 12.82 11.12 -6.93
N GLY A 224 13.63 10.60 -6.00
CA GLY A 224 14.89 11.22 -5.58
C GLY A 224 15.90 11.39 -6.73
N VAL A 225 15.90 10.49 -7.72
CA VAL A 225 16.77 10.56 -8.91
C VAL A 225 16.46 11.79 -9.78
N LEU A 226 15.20 12.19 -9.87
CA LEU A 226 14.75 13.26 -10.76
C LEU A 226 15.16 14.67 -10.31
N HIS A 227 15.77 14.81 -9.13
CA HIS A 227 16.23 16.10 -8.64
C HIS A 227 17.53 16.51 -9.37
N PRO A 228 17.56 17.66 -10.09
CA PRO A 228 18.65 18.02 -11.03
C PRO A 228 20.07 18.04 -10.44
N SER A 229 20.19 18.26 -9.13
CA SER A 229 21.47 18.46 -8.44
C SER A 229 22.06 17.19 -7.80
N ARG A 230 21.64 15.97 -8.19
CA ARG A 230 22.01 14.74 -7.46
C ARG A 230 23.19 14.01 -8.12
N PRO A 231 24.29 13.76 -7.38
CA PRO A 231 25.54 13.26 -7.97
C PRO A 231 25.59 11.74 -8.26
N ARG A 232 24.57 10.95 -7.89
CA ARG A 232 24.66 9.47 -7.93
C ARG A 232 23.35 8.77 -8.36
N PRO A 233 22.80 9.05 -9.56
CA PRO A 233 21.53 8.46 -10.00
C PRO A 233 21.56 6.92 -10.06
N ILE A 234 22.70 6.33 -10.45
CA ILE A 234 22.87 4.87 -10.53
C ILE A 234 22.73 4.20 -9.16
N LEU A 235 23.27 4.82 -8.09
CA LEU A 235 23.19 4.26 -6.74
C LEU A 235 21.76 4.22 -6.20
N TYR A 236 20.95 5.21 -6.53
CA TYR A 236 19.53 5.23 -6.17
C TYR A 236 18.75 4.15 -6.90
N LEU A 237 19.02 3.96 -8.20
CA LEU A 237 18.41 2.90 -8.98
C LEU A 237 18.82 1.52 -8.46
N ALA A 238 20.11 1.31 -8.19
CA ALA A 238 20.61 0.05 -7.62
C ALA A 238 19.98 -0.26 -6.26
N LEU A 239 19.85 0.75 -5.38
CA LEU A 239 19.19 0.58 -4.09
C LEU A 239 17.69 0.30 -4.23
N ALA A 240 17.00 0.96 -5.17
CA ALA A 240 15.60 0.68 -5.46
C ALA A 240 15.40 -0.75 -5.99
N MET A 241 16.27 -1.22 -6.89
CA MET A 241 16.22 -2.60 -7.38
C MET A 241 16.48 -3.61 -6.26
N LEU A 242 17.47 -3.34 -5.39
CA LEU A 242 17.74 -4.17 -4.22
C LEU A 242 16.51 -4.25 -3.30
N LEU A 243 15.90 -3.12 -2.96
CA LEU A 243 14.72 -3.06 -2.09
C LEU A 243 13.51 -3.77 -2.70
N ALA A 244 13.33 -3.67 -4.03
CA ALA A 244 12.27 -4.37 -4.74
C ALA A 244 12.47 -5.90 -4.73
N ALA A 245 13.72 -6.36 -4.67
CA ALA A 245 14.08 -7.77 -4.61
C ALA A 245 14.00 -8.36 -3.18
N LEU A 246 13.91 -7.54 -2.12
CA LEU A 246 13.86 -8.03 -0.74
C LEU A 246 12.46 -8.58 -0.39
N PRO A 247 12.36 -9.83 0.11
CA PRO A 247 11.07 -10.48 0.40
C PRO A 247 10.54 -10.11 1.81
N TYR A 248 10.37 -8.81 2.11
CA TYR A 248 9.90 -8.32 3.43
C TYR A 248 8.53 -8.86 3.88
N GLY A 249 7.77 -9.49 2.98
CA GLY A 249 6.47 -10.08 3.29
C GLY A 249 6.43 -11.61 3.17
N GLY A 250 7.56 -12.29 3.00
CA GLY A 250 7.55 -13.72 2.70
C GLY A 250 6.85 -14.00 1.37
N GLU A 251 5.72 -14.71 1.39
CA GLU A 251 4.93 -15.09 0.21
C GLU A 251 4.18 -13.93 -0.49
N TYR A 252 4.53 -12.66 -0.26
CA TYR A 252 3.88 -11.53 -0.93
C TYR A 252 4.81 -10.84 -1.95
N GLY A 253 4.26 -10.41 -3.09
CA GLY A 253 4.98 -9.66 -4.13
C GLY A 253 5.90 -10.53 -4.99
N LEU A 254 7.03 -9.97 -5.45
CA LEU A 254 8.01 -10.68 -6.30
C LEU A 254 8.58 -11.95 -5.66
N GLY A 255 8.53 -12.08 -4.33
CA GLY A 255 8.93 -13.29 -3.62
C GLY A 255 8.17 -14.55 -4.08
N LYS A 256 6.89 -14.41 -4.49
CA LYS A 256 6.08 -15.51 -5.04
C LYS A 256 6.62 -16.06 -6.37
N LEU A 257 7.34 -15.24 -7.14
CA LEU A 257 7.85 -15.61 -8.46
C LEU A 257 9.28 -16.18 -8.41
N LEU A 258 9.91 -16.14 -7.23
CA LEU A 258 11.28 -16.60 -7.00
C LEU A 258 11.35 -17.97 -6.31
N ILE A 259 10.20 -18.61 -6.05
CA ILE A 259 10.05 -19.95 -5.45
C ILE A 259 9.44 -20.89 -6.47
#